data_AF-A0A6I6SKN8-F1
#
_entry.id   AF-A0A6I6SKN8-F1
#
_cell.length_a   1.000
_cell.length_b   1.000
_cell.length_c   1.000
_cell.angle_alpha   90.00
_cell.angle_beta   90.00
_cell.angle_gamma   90.00
#
_symmetry.space_group_name_H-M   'P 1'
#
loop_
_entity.id
_entity.type
_entity.pdbx_description
1 polymer ?
#
loop_
_entity_poly.entity_id
_entity_poly.type
_entity_poly.pdbx_seq_one_letter_code
_entity_poly.pdbx_strand_id
1 'polypeptide(L)'
;MSWPGTRPIHGDQVHVVTGSGVMVFTGDIQSVGVRRDGHGFVELTLPDADPQQRRVLGGAKEFEYRMYRGGTMVYQSPALTVRQAHRNETGALVVTASP
;
A
#
# COMPACT_ATOMS: atom_id res chain seq x y z
N MET A 1 -3.44 -14.88 8.64
CA MET A 1 -3.37 -13.49 8.16
C MET A 1 -2.38 -12.73 9.02
N SER A 2 -1.17 -12.47 8.51
CA SER A 2 -0.13 -11.77 9.25
C SER A 2 -0.23 -10.27 8.98
N TRP A 3 -0.59 -9.50 10.01
CA TRP A 3 -0.38 -8.05 10.07
C TRP A 3 1.07 -7.72 9.68
N PRO A 4 1.34 -6.69 8.85
CA PRO A 4 2.72 -6.29 8.62
C PRO A 4 3.20 -5.77 9.97
N GLY A 5 4.19 -6.41 10.58
CA GLY A 5 4.70 -5.97 11.87
C GLY A 5 5.24 -4.53 11.79
N THR A 6 5.85 -4.06 12.88
CA THR A 6 6.56 -2.76 12.87
C THR A 6 7.82 -2.77 12.01
N ARG A 7 8.23 -3.94 11.49
CA ARG A 7 9.34 -4.08 10.55
C ARG A 7 8.85 -3.83 9.13
N PRO A 8 9.43 -2.87 8.40
CA PRO A 8 9.10 -2.65 7.01
C PRO A 8 9.32 -3.89 6.14
N ILE A 9 8.36 -4.17 5.27
CA ILE A 9 8.47 -5.13 4.18
C ILE A 9 8.76 -4.33 2.92
N HIS A 10 9.81 -4.73 2.20
CA HIS A 10 10.23 -4.09 0.96
C HIS A 10 9.94 -4.97 -0.24
N GLY A 11 9.51 -4.35 -1.34
CA GLY A 11 9.26 -4.99 -2.62
C GLY A 11 9.74 -4.14 -3.79
N ASP A 12 9.84 -4.76 -4.96
CA ASP A 12 10.12 -4.10 -6.24
C ASP A 12 8.87 -3.99 -7.13
N GLN A 13 7.80 -4.69 -6.76
CA GLN A 13 6.52 -4.64 -7.43
C GLN A 13 5.37 -4.83 -6.44
N VAL A 14 4.26 -4.12 -6.62
CA VAL A 14 3.04 -4.33 -5.84
C VAL A 14 1.81 -4.27 -6.74
N HIS A 15 0.91 -5.23 -6.55
CA HIS A 15 -0.40 -5.27 -7.18
C HIS A 15 -1.41 -4.77 -6.18
N VAL A 16 -2.05 -3.65 -6.46
CA VAL A 16 -3.12 -3.08 -5.66
C VAL A 16 -4.45 -3.42 -6.31
N VAL A 17 -5.28 -4.16 -5.61
CA VAL A 17 -6.61 -4.59 -6.06
C VAL A 17 -7.64 -3.69 -5.41
N THR A 18 -8.43 -2.99 -6.22
CA THR A 18 -9.57 -2.18 -5.78
C THR A 18 -10.84 -2.69 -6.47
N GLY A 19 -12.01 -2.18 -6.05
CA GLY A 19 -13.27 -2.47 -6.74
C GLY A 19 -13.30 -2.02 -8.21
N SER A 20 -12.37 -1.15 -8.65
CA SER A 20 -12.26 -0.68 -10.03
C SER A 20 -11.24 -1.45 -10.87
N GLY A 21 -10.49 -2.40 -10.29
CA GLY A 21 -9.53 -3.23 -11.01
C GLY A 21 -8.21 -3.43 -10.28
N VAL A 22 -7.18 -3.85 -11.02
CA VAL A 22 -5.83 -4.07 -10.50
C VAL A 22 -4.89 -3.00 -11.04
N MET A 23 -4.18 -2.33 -10.13
CA MET A 23 -3.09 -1.41 -10.44
C MET A 23 -1.76 -2.08 -10.11
N VAL A 24 -0.76 -1.89 -10.97
CA VAL A 24 0.58 -2.42 -10.77
C VAL A 24 1.54 -1.25 -10.62
N PHE A 25 2.30 -1.27 -9.53
CA PHE A 25 3.38 -0.32 -9.27
C PHE A 25 4.70 -1.08 -9.27
N THR A 26 5.72 -0.49 -9.87
CA THR A 26 7.08 -1.06 -9.95
C THR A 26 8.09 0.00 -9.50
N GLY A 27 9.04 -0.39 -8.65
CA GLY A 27 10.01 0.52 -8.05
C GLY A 27 10.20 0.23 -6.57
N ASP A 28 10.79 1.17 -5.83
CA ASP A 28 10.96 1.03 -4.39
C ASP A 28 9.61 1.12 -3.68
N ILE A 29 9.19 0.02 -3.06
CA ILE A 29 7.91 -0.11 -2.37
C ILE A 29 8.19 -0.56 -0.95
N GLN A 30 7.49 0.09 -0.01
CA GLN A 30 7.59 -0.24 1.40
C GLN A 30 6.20 -0.39 2.00
N SER A 31 6.02 -1.41 2.83
CA SER A 31 4.84 -1.57 3.69
C SER A 31 5.26 -1.72 5.14
N VAL A 32 4.65 -0.96 6.04
CA VAL A 32 4.90 -1.05 7.48
C VAL A 32 3.60 -1.01 8.27
N GLY A 33 3.50 -1.84 9.30
CA GLY A 33 2.42 -1.72 10.27
C GLY A 33 2.77 -0.70 11.35
N VAL A 34 1.85 0.23 11.57
CA VAL A 34 1.94 1.28 12.59
C VAL A 34 0.81 1.06 13.59
N ARG A 35 1.07 1.26 14.88
CA ARG A 35 0.02 1.35 15.90
C ARG A 35 -0.20 2.82 16.26
N ARG A 36 -1.45 3.29 16.19
CA ARG A 36 -1.86 4.62 16.68
C ARG A 36 -3.13 4.46 17.49
N ASP A 37 -3.14 5.02 18.71
CA ASP A 37 -4.30 4.99 19.62
C ASP A 37 -4.91 3.61 19.86
N GLY A 38 -4.07 2.56 19.91
CA GLY A 38 -4.51 1.18 20.09
C GLY A 38 -5.03 0.49 18.82
N HIS A 39 -5.10 1.21 17.70
CA HIS A 39 -5.53 0.69 16.39
C HIS A 39 -4.32 0.40 15.49
N GLY A 40 -4.43 -0.68 14.71
CA GLY A 40 -3.46 -1.04 13.69
C GLY A 40 -3.73 -0.31 12.39
N PHE A 41 -2.70 0.34 11.85
CA PHE A 41 -2.67 0.92 10.50
C PHE A 41 -1.54 0.30 9.68
N VAL A 42 -1.74 0.23 8.38
CA VAL A 42 -0.71 -0.08 7.40
C VAL A 42 -0.36 1.22 6.69
N GLU A 43 0.92 1.54 6.62
CA GLU A 43 1.43 2.57 5.72
C GLU A 43 2.12 1.88 4.53
N LEU A 44 1.55 2.11 3.35
CA LEU A 44 2.06 1.62 2.08
C LEU A 44 2.65 2.80 1.30
N THR A 45 3.95 2.77 1.10
CA THR A 45 4.70 3.71 0.27
C THR A 45 4.87 3.10 -1.12
N LEU A 46 4.33 3.79 -2.11
CA LEU A 46 4.38 3.45 -3.52
C LEU A 46 5.30 4.46 -4.25
N PRO A 47 5.98 4.05 -5.33
CA PRO A 47 6.68 4.98 -6.21
C PRO A 47 5.72 6.03 -6.78
N ASP A 48 6.25 7.10 -7.40
CA ASP A 48 5.40 8.16 -7.96
C ASP A 48 4.37 7.57 -8.93
N ALA A 49 3.13 7.51 -8.44
CA ALA A 49 2.01 6.95 -9.15
C ALA A 49 1.60 7.91 -10.25
N ASP A 50 1.13 7.41 -11.39
CA ASP A 50 0.56 8.33 -12.38
C ASP A 50 -0.71 9.03 -11.81
N PRO A 51 -1.15 10.16 -12.39
CA PRO A 51 -2.32 10.89 -11.87
C PRO A 51 -3.61 10.05 -11.80
N GLN A 52 -3.78 9.05 -12.68
CA GLN A 52 -4.95 8.18 -12.69
C GLN A 52 -4.89 7.17 -11.54
N GLN A 53 -3.75 6.51 -11.33
CA GLN A 53 -3.52 5.61 -10.20
C GLN A 53 -3.74 6.32 -8.86
N ARG A 54 -3.25 7.56 -8.73
CA ARG A 54 -3.51 8.41 -7.55
C ARG A 54 -4.99 8.64 -7.33
N ARG A 55 -5.72 9.00 -8.38
CA ARG A 55 -7.16 9.28 -8.29
C ARG A 55 -7.95 8.04 -7.91
N VAL A 56 -7.60 6.89 -8.49
CA VAL A 56 -8.25 5.61 -8.18
C VAL A 56 -7.99 5.22 -6.73
N LEU A 57 -6.73 5.24 -6.28
CA LEU A 57 -6.38 4.80 -4.94
C LEU A 57 -6.86 5.78 -3.86
N GLY A 58 -6.76 7.09 -4.09
CA GLY A 58 -7.29 8.11 -3.19
C GLY A 58 -8.82 8.16 -3.11
N GLY A 59 -9.51 7.70 -4.17
CA GLY A 59 -10.96 7.56 -4.20
C GLY A 59 -11.49 6.19 -3.76
N ALA A 60 -10.61 5.20 -3.63
CA ALA A 60 -10.99 3.85 -3.21
C ALA A 60 -11.36 3.86 -1.73
N LYS A 61 -12.50 3.23 -1.39
CA LYS A 61 -12.87 3.01 0.02
C LYS A 61 -12.04 1.88 0.61
N GLU A 62 -11.86 0.81 -0.16
CA GLU A 62 -11.16 -0.39 0.26
C GLU A 62 -10.22 -0.88 -0.86
N PHE A 63 -9.13 -1.52 -0.44
CA PHE A 63 -8.19 -2.18 -1.33
C PHE A 63 -7.49 -3.35 -0.64
N GLU A 64 -6.96 -4.25 -1.44
CA GLU A 64 -5.99 -5.26 -1.04
C GLU A 64 -4.71 -5.05 -1.83
N TYR A 65 -3.57 -5.55 -1.34
CA TYR A 65 -2.36 -5.57 -2.15
C TYR A 65 -1.50 -6.80 -1.94
N ARG A 66 -0.76 -7.14 -3.00
CA ARG A 66 0.24 -8.22 -3.03
C ARG A 66 1.57 -7.60 -3.38
N MET A 67 2.55 -7.73 -2.50
CA MET A 67 3.90 -7.22 -2.68
C MET A 67 4.82 -8.34 -3.14
N TYR A 68 5.68 -8.02 -4.10
CA TYR A 68 6.64 -8.93 -4.71
C TYR A 68 8.05 -8.35 -4.59
N ARG A 69 9.03 -9.25 -4.52
CA ARG A 69 10.46 -8.95 -4.61
C ARG A 69 11.13 -10.00 -5.49
N GLY A 70 11.79 -9.58 -6.56
CA GLY A 70 12.40 -10.47 -7.55
C GLY A 70 11.40 -11.46 -8.15
N GLY A 71 10.15 -11.02 -8.35
CA GLY A 71 9.05 -11.86 -8.84
C GLY A 71 8.44 -12.82 -7.82
N THR A 72 8.97 -12.91 -6.60
CA THR A 72 8.40 -13.74 -5.52
C THR A 72 7.47 -12.91 -4.65
N MET A 73 6.26 -13.39 -4.39
CA MET A 73 5.34 -12.70 -3.47
C MET A 73 5.88 -12.79 -2.03
N VAL A 74 6.17 -11.63 -1.45
CA VAL A 74 6.72 -11.53 -0.08
C VAL A 74 5.64 -11.21 0.95
N TYR A 75 4.51 -10.64 0.51
CA TYR A 75 3.43 -10.25 1.40
C TYR A 75 2.09 -10.08 0.67
N GLN A 76 0.99 -10.41 1.35
CA GLN A 76 -0.37 -10.11 0.93
C GLN A 76 -1.13 -9.48 2.11
N SER A 77 -1.77 -8.34 1.87
CA SER A 77 -2.62 -7.70 2.88
C SER A 77 -3.99 -8.36 2.99
N PRO A 78 -4.68 -8.22 4.13
CA PRO A 78 -6.14 -8.33 4.15
C PRO A 78 -6.77 -7.16 3.35
N ALA A 79 -8.10 -7.15 3.22
CA ALA A 79 -8.82 -5.96 2.80
C ALA A 79 -8.57 -4.81 3.79
N LEU A 80 -8.24 -3.64 3.26
CA LEU A 80 -7.91 -2.45 4.02
C LEU A 80 -8.76 -1.28 3.56
N THR A 81 -9.34 -0.57 4.52
CA THR A 81 -10.02 0.71 4.30
C THR A 81 -8.99 1.83 4.22
N VAL A 82 -9.03 2.63 3.14
CA VAL A 82 -8.17 3.81 2.98
C VAL A 82 -8.55 4.85 4.04
N ARG A 83 -7.56 5.34 4.79
CA ARG A 83 -7.72 6.41 5.77
C ARG A 83 -7.16 7.73 5.27
N GLN A 84 -6.01 7.67 4.60
CA GLN A 84 -5.33 8.85 4.06
C GLN A 84 -4.44 8.44 2.89
N ALA A 85 -4.32 9.34 1.90
CA ALA A 85 -3.33 9.23 0.83
C ALA A 85 -2.67 10.60 0.62
N HIS A 86 -1.34 10.65 0.59
CA HIS A 86 -0.58 11.89 0.39
C HIS A 86 0.75 11.61 -0.30
N ARG A 87 1.44 12.67 -0.75
CA ARG A 87 2.82 12.56 -1.25
C ARG A 87 3.79 12.90 -0.14
N ASN A 88 4.90 12.16 -0.06
CA ASN A 88 6.03 12.55 0.75
C ASN A 88 6.94 13.54 -0.02
N GLU A 89 8.03 13.97 0.61
CA GLU A 89 9.00 14.92 0.04
C GLU A 89 9.72 14.38 -1.20
N THR A 90 9.84 13.06 -1.34
CA THR A 90 10.44 12.41 -2.52
C THR A 90 9.44 12.23 -3.66
N GLY A 91 8.19 12.65 -3.47
CA GLY A 91 7.11 12.53 -4.44
C GLY A 91 6.41 11.17 -4.46
N ALA A 92 6.83 10.21 -3.63
CA ALA A 92 6.23 8.90 -3.47
C ALA A 92 4.82 9.02 -2.87
N LEU A 93 3.91 8.13 -3.30
CA LEU A 93 2.55 8.08 -2.79
C LEU A 93 2.51 7.23 -1.51
N VAL A 94 2.13 7.84 -0.39
CA VAL A 94 1.97 7.17 0.89
C VAL A 94 0.49 7.01 1.19
N VAL A 95 0.05 5.77 1.38
CA VAL A 95 -1.33 5.41 1.72
C VAL A 95 -1.36 4.81 3.11
N THR A 96 -2.11 5.43 4.02
CA THR A 96 -2.43 4.88 5.33
C THR A 96 -3.79 4.20 5.27
N ALA A 97 -3.86 2.97 5.73
CA ALA A 97 -5.07 2.16 5.68
C ALA A 97 -5.22 1.30 6.95
N SER A 98 -6.43 0.85 7.27
CA SER A 98 -6.69 -0.07 8.38
C SER A 98 -7.61 -1.20 7.93
N PRO A 99 -7.55 -2.39 8.54
CA PRO A 99 -8.65 -3.34 8.46
C PRO A 99 -9.95 -2.75 9.01
#